data_AF-A0A8H8JTD6-F1
#
_entry.id   AF-A0A8H8JTD6-F1
#
_cell.length_a   1.000
_cell.length_b   1.000
_cell.length_c   1.000
_cell.angle_alpha   90.00
_cell.angle_beta   90.00
_cell.angle_gamma   90.00
#
_symmetry.space_group_name_H-M   'P 1'
#
loop_
_entity.id
_entity.type
_entity.pdbx_description
1 polymer ?
#
loop_
_entity_poly.entity_id
_entity_poly.type
_entity_poly.pdbx_seq_one_letter_code
_entity_poly.pdbx_strand_id
1 'polypeptide(L)'
;MHVLLLGASRHIGFFVAQRLLAQGHTCTLLLRRLEAMQSEPSMATYIQGGHAKLVGGDALVRADVQRAWDTAKGDSKVDAVFFGIGGEPTFSLTKGAVLNPPDLTSRAMSVLLDVMQSSTTPADRPKLVTITSNGLDDRTHSMLPMPMRLFYGWALRLPHEDKVEQEKNVTRATGGDGRSTGWLPIQNVTIVRPAFLTDGECKAEKKVDGYRVGAELEKVWTVSRADVGHFVAEKVFADWGKWGGKAWVVGY
;
A
#
# COMPACT_ATOMS: atom_id res chain seq x y z
N MET A 1 17.10 2.17 6.27
CA MET A 1 16.53 1.05 5.50
C MET A 1 16.51 1.41 4.03
N HIS A 2 16.60 0.40 3.16
CA HIS A 2 16.32 0.50 1.73
C HIS A 2 14.87 0.08 1.48
N VAL A 3 14.04 1.03 1.05
CA VAL A 3 12.60 0.83 0.90
C VAL A 3 12.20 0.99 -0.56
N LEU A 4 11.58 -0.04 -1.14
CA LEU A 4 10.96 0.03 -2.47
C LEU A 4 9.50 0.47 -2.34
N LEU A 5 9.12 1.56 -3.02
CA LEU A 5 7.80 2.16 -2.95
C LEU A 5 7.09 2.06 -4.31
N LEU A 6 5.97 1.33 -4.35
CA LEU A 6 5.06 1.26 -5.49
C LEU A 6 3.79 2.05 -5.18
N GLY A 7 3.39 2.95 -6.09
CA GLY A 7 2.22 3.81 -5.88
C GLY A 7 2.50 5.04 -4.99
N ALA A 8 3.73 5.56 -5.01
CA ALA A 8 4.16 6.70 -4.20
C ALA A 8 4.15 8.07 -4.91
N SER A 9 3.51 8.17 -6.09
CA SER A 9 3.49 9.42 -6.86
C SER A 9 2.53 10.48 -6.30
N ARG A 10 1.60 10.10 -5.41
CA ARG A 10 0.62 11.00 -4.77
C ARG A 10 0.04 10.36 -3.52
N HIS A 11 -0.72 11.13 -2.74
CA HIS A 11 -1.58 10.63 -1.66
C HIS A 11 -0.80 9.79 -0.63
N ILE A 12 -1.36 8.67 -0.16
CA ILE A 12 -0.81 7.84 0.92
C ILE A 12 0.66 7.49 0.65
N GLY A 13 0.98 6.98 -0.54
CA GLY A 13 2.34 6.56 -0.85
C GLY A 13 3.33 7.71 -0.89
N PHE A 14 2.90 8.91 -1.30
CA PHE A 14 3.72 10.11 -1.22
C PHE A 14 4.00 10.53 0.23
N PHE A 15 2.97 10.54 1.09
CA PHE A 15 3.15 10.83 2.52
C PHE A 15 4.04 9.78 3.22
N VAL A 16 3.95 8.51 2.84
CA VAL A 16 4.87 7.47 3.32
C VAL A 16 6.30 7.76 2.86
N ALA A 17 6.50 8.08 1.58
CA ALA A 17 7.82 8.39 1.04
C ALA A 17 8.48 9.55 1.79
N GLN A 18 7.78 10.68 1.95
CA GLN A 18 8.30 11.86 2.64
C GLN A 18 8.73 11.55 4.08
N ARG A 19 7.92 10.79 4.82
CA ARG A 19 8.20 10.44 6.22
C ARG A 19 9.39 9.51 6.34
N LEU A 20 9.45 8.46 5.54
CA LEU A 20 10.59 7.53 5.55
C LEU A 20 11.90 8.25 5.16
N LEU A 21 11.84 9.15 4.18
CA LEU A 21 12.98 9.98 3.79
C LEU A 21 13.40 10.93 4.93
N ALA A 22 12.46 11.57 5.61
CA ALA A 22 12.73 12.41 6.78
C ALA A 22 13.33 11.63 7.96
N GLN A 23 13.00 10.34 8.09
CA GLN A 23 13.61 9.40 9.04
C GLN A 23 15.00 8.89 8.61
N GLY A 24 15.55 9.41 7.50
CA GLY A 24 16.89 9.07 7.01
C GLY A 24 16.96 7.74 6.24
N HIS A 25 15.83 7.21 5.77
CA HIS A 25 15.84 6.02 4.91
C HIS A 25 16.17 6.35 3.45
N THR A 26 16.60 5.34 2.70
CA THR A 26 16.74 5.42 1.26
C THR A 26 15.52 4.81 0.61
N CYS A 27 14.79 5.59 -0.17
CA CYS A 27 13.56 5.18 -0.83
C CYS A 27 13.76 5.13 -2.35
N THR A 28 13.43 3.99 -2.95
CA THR A 28 13.32 3.86 -4.41
C THR A 28 11.86 3.88 -4.81
N LEU A 29 11.46 4.82 -5.67
CA LEU A 29 10.08 5.00 -6.11
C LEU A 29 9.94 4.49 -7.54
N LEU A 30 9.09 3.49 -7.75
CA LEU A 30 8.65 3.10 -9.10
C LEU A 30 7.50 4.00 -9.54
N LEU A 31 7.73 4.76 -10.61
CA LEU A 31 6.85 5.83 -11.06
C LEU A 31 6.60 5.71 -12.57
N ARG A 32 5.33 5.83 -12.98
CA ARG A 32 4.97 5.92 -14.41
C ARG A 32 5.42 7.25 -15.04
N ARG A 33 5.51 8.31 -14.24
CA ARG A 33 5.89 9.66 -14.63
C ARG A 33 6.84 10.21 -13.56
N LEU A 34 8.10 10.42 -13.93
CA LEU A 34 9.13 10.88 -12.99
C LEU A 34 8.92 12.34 -12.57
N GLU A 35 8.30 13.12 -13.45
CA GLU A 35 8.03 14.55 -13.28
C GLU A 35 7.26 14.81 -12.00
N ALA A 36 6.35 13.91 -11.62
CA ALA A 36 5.55 14.01 -10.40
C ALA A 36 6.40 14.12 -9.12
N MET A 37 7.63 13.60 -9.12
CA MET A 37 8.56 13.76 -8.00
C MET A 37 9.66 14.78 -8.30
N GLN A 38 10.12 14.88 -9.55
CA GLN A 38 11.17 15.83 -9.94
C GLN A 38 10.73 17.28 -9.80
N SER A 39 9.45 17.59 -10.04
CA SER A 39 8.91 18.94 -9.86
C SER A 39 8.57 19.28 -8.41
N GLU A 40 8.70 18.32 -7.48
CA GLU A 40 8.13 18.45 -6.15
C GLU A 40 9.16 19.00 -5.16
N PRO A 41 9.03 20.26 -4.69
CA PRO A 41 10.10 20.93 -3.96
C PRO A 41 10.53 20.19 -2.67
N SER A 42 9.56 19.55 -2.00
CA SER A 42 9.81 18.75 -0.80
C SER A 42 10.67 17.50 -1.03
N MET A 43 10.82 17.07 -2.28
CA MET A 43 11.62 15.90 -2.67
C MET A 43 13.02 16.29 -3.18
N ALA A 44 13.24 17.55 -3.55
CA ALA A 44 14.45 18.00 -4.26
C ALA A 44 15.74 17.63 -3.51
N THR A 45 15.82 17.93 -2.21
CA THR A 45 17.01 17.61 -1.39
C THR A 45 17.26 16.11 -1.29
N TYR A 46 16.21 15.29 -1.15
CA TYR A 46 16.36 13.84 -1.08
C TYR A 46 16.81 13.23 -2.40
N ILE A 47 16.33 13.77 -3.53
CA ILE A 47 16.74 13.34 -4.87
C ILE A 47 18.22 13.72 -5.09
N GLN A 48 18.60 14.97 -4.84
CA GLN A 48 19.97 15.45 -4.99
C GLN A 48 20.96 14.69 -4.09
N GLY A 49 20.54 14.36 -2.86
CA GLY A 49 21.33 13.56 -1.92
C GLY A 49 21.34 12.06 -2.18
N GLY A 50 20.62 11.56 -3.20
CA GLY A 50 20.55 10.13 -3.52
C GLY A 50 19.73 9.28 -2.53
N HIS A 51 19.04 9.91 -1.58
CA HIS A 51 18.13 9.25 -0.64
C HIS A 51 16.80 8.88 -1.30
N ALA A 52 16.32 9.67 -2.26
CA ALA A 52 15.18 9.35 -3.11
C ALA A 52 15.66 8.95 -4.51
N LYS A 53 15.58 7.66 -4.84
CA LYS A 53 15.90 7.12 -6.16
C LYS A 53 14.62 6.99 -6.98
N LEU A 54 14.59 7.57 -8.17
CA LEU A 54 13.42 7.55 -9.04
C LEU A 54 13.64 6.54 -10.18
N VAL A 55 12.71 5.61 -10.34
CA VAL A 55 12.76 4.60 -11.42
C VAL A 55 11.50 4.70 -12.26
N GLY A 56 11.70 4.94 -13.56
CA GLY A 56 10.62 5.02 -14.53
C GLY A 56 10.12 3.63 -14.93
N GLY A 57 8.81 3.41 -14.87
CA GLY A 57 8.19 2.19 -15.34
C GLY A 57 6.75 1.95 -14.87
N ASP A 58 6.21 0.81 -15.25
CA ASP A 58 4.87 0.34 -14.91
C ASP A 58 4.93 -0.88 -13.99
N ALA A 59 4.17 -0.85 -12.89
CA ALA A 59 4.09 -1.97 -11.96
C ALA A 59 3.41 -3.22 -12.55
N LEU A 60 2.75 -3.11 -13.70
CA LEU A 60 2.22 -4.22 -14.46
C LEU A 60 3.29 -4.92 -15.34
N VAL A 61 4.47 -4.33 -15.47
CA VAL A 61 5.57 -4.84 -16.29
C VAL A 61 6.66 -5.39 -15.37
N ARG A 62 6.82 -6.72 -15.36
CA ARG A 62 7.80 -7.42 -14.51
C ARG A 62 9.22 -6.84 -14.62
N ALA A 63 9.68 -6.56 -15.84
CA ALA A 63 11.00 -5.99 -16.06
C ALA A 63 11.19 -4.62 -15.40
N ASP A 64 10.14 -3.81 -15.32
CA ASP A 64 10.17 -2.49 -14.68
C ASP A 64 10.24 -2.61 -13.16
N VAL A 65 9.44 -3.53 -12.60
CA VAL A 65 9.50 -3.85 -11.17
C VAL A 65 10.85 -4.45 -10.78
N GLN A 66 11.44 -5.30 -11.63
CA GLN A 66 12.79 -5.84 -11.42
C GLN A 66 13.85 -4.72 -11.41
N ARG A 67 13.82 -3.79 -12.38
CA ARG A 67 14.77 -2.66 -12.39
C ARG A 67 14.63 -1.78 -11.14
N ALA A 68 13.41 -1.53 -10.68
CA ALA A 68 13.17 -0.79 -9.45
C ALA A 68 13.67 -1.55 -8.22
N TRP A 69 13.49 -2.87 -8.18
CA TRP A 69 14.04 -3.75 -7.16
C TRP A 69 15.56 -3.70 -7.13
N ASP A 70 16.23 -3.87 -8.26
CA ASP A 70 17.69 -3.87 -8.36
C ASP A 70 18.26 -2.51 -7.93
N THR A 71 17.58 -1.42 -8.28
CA THR A 71 17.94 -0.05 -7.86
C THR A 71 17.78 0.15 -6.34
N ALA A 72 16.72 -0.40 -5.75
CA ALA A 72 16.49 -0.37 -4.30
C ALA A 72 17.53 -1.19 -3.54
N LYS A 73 17.83 -2.39 -4.05
CA LYS A 73 18.84 -3.30 -3.52
C LYS A 73 20.23 -2.66 -3.54
N GLY A 74 20.66 -2.12 -4.68
CA GLY A 74 22.04 -1.68 -4.89
C GLY A 74 23.03 -2.77 -4.46
N ASP A 75 24.06 -2.39 -3.70
CA ASP A 75 25.03 -3.32 -3.10
C ASP A 75 24.57 -3.94 -1.77
N SER A 76 23.32 -3.70 -1.37
CA SER A 76 22.73 -4.13 -0.09
C SER A 76 21.54 -5.07 -0.33
N LYS A 77 20.52 -5.01 0.53
CA LYS A 77 19.24 -5.71 0.41
C LYS A 77 18.08 -4.73 0.41
N VAL A 78 16.93 -5.17 -0.08
CA VAL A 78 15.67 -4.44 0.13
C VAL A 78 15.15 -4.83 1.52
N ASP A 79 15.08 -3.87 2.44
CA ASP A 79 14.60 -4.13 3.81
C ASP A 79 13.07 -4.17 3.86
N ALA A 80 12.44 -3.33 3.05
CA ALA A 80 11.00 -3.15 3.05
C ALA A 80 10.45 -2.78 1.68
N VAL A 81 9.19 -3.16 1.44
CA VAL A 81 8.40 -2.80 0.28
C VAL A 81 7.08 -2.20 0.76
N PHE A 82 6.72 -1.07 0.18
CA PHE A 82 5.40 -0.48 0.32
C PHE A 82 4.65 -0.62 -1.01
N PHE A 83 3.44 -1.17 -0.95
CA PHE A 83 2.53 -1.28 -2.07
C PHE A 83 1.28 -0.45 -1.80
N GLY A 84 1.25 0.76 -2.37
CA GLY A 84 0.14 1.70 -2.32
C GLY A 84 -0.54 1.90 -3.66
N ILE A 85 -0.41 0.96 -4.60
CA ILE A 85 -1.03 1.10 -5.92
C ILE A 85 -2.56 1.11 -5.78
N GLY A 86 -3.15 2.11 -6.43
CA GLY A 86 -4.57 2.25 -6.68
C GLY A 86 -4.78 2.95 -8.01
N GLY A 87 -5.96 2.78 -8.58
CA GLY A 87 -6.36 3.48 -9.79
C GLY A 87 -7.27 4.67 -9.48
N GLU A 88 -7.37 5.58 -10.43
CA GLU A 88 -8.36 6.64 -10.42
C GLU A 88 -9.57 6.11 -11.20
N PRO A 89 -10.69 5.79 -10.54
CA PRO A 89 -11.80 5.14 -11.21
C PRO A 89 -12.54 6.12 -12.12
N THR A 90 -13.02 5.61 -13.24
CA THR A 90 -14.06 6.29 -14.03
C THR A 90 -15.43 5.77 -13.61
N PHE A 91 -16.47 6.61 -13.69
CA PHE A 91 -17.81 6.21 -13.29
C PHE A 91 -18.66 5.79 -14.50
N SER A 92 -19.34 4.66 -14.37
CA SER A 92 -20.26 4.09 -15.34
C SER A 92 -21.65 3.92 -14.71
N LEU A 93 -22.69 4.38 -15.40
CA LEU A 93 -24.08 4.28 -14.94
C LEU A 93 -24.55 2.83 -14.74
N THR A 94 -23.95 1.85 -15.40
CA THR A 94 -24.32 0.43 -15.29
C THR A 94 -23.33 -0.38 -14.46
N LYS A 95 -22.06 0.05 -14.37
CA LYS A 95 -20.98 -0.71 -13.74
C LYS A 95 -20.42 -0.08 -12.45
N GLY A 96 -20.88 1.12 -12.07
CA GLY A 96 -20.32 1.86 -10.94
C GLY A 96 -18.92 2.42 -11.26
N ALA A 97 -18.05 2.47 -10.26
CA ALA A 97 -16.64 2.84 -10.42
C ALA A 97 -15.87 1.71 -11.13
N VAL A 98 -15.12 2.06 -12.17
CA VAL A 98 -14.36 1.14 -13.01
C VAL A 98 -12.90 1.55 -13.00
N LEU A 99 -12.02 0.59 -12.73
CA LEU A 99 -10.58 0.76 -12.95
C LEU A 99 -10.20 0.26 -14.34
N ASN A 100 -9.20 0.90 -14.95
CA ASN A 100 -8.58 0.41 -16.18
C ASN A 100 -7.07 0.24 -15.96
N PRO A 101 -6.54 -1.00 -15.99
CA PRO A 101 -7.28 -2.26 -16.10
C PRO A 101 -8.11 -2.56 -14.83
N PRO A 102 -9.15 -3.41 -14.92
CA PRO A 102 -10.02 -3.72 -13.78
C PRO A 102 -9.32 -4.51 -12.68
N ASP A 103 -8.25 -5.24 -13.02
CA ASP A 103 -7.42 -6.04 -12.12
C ASP A 103 -6.08 -5.36 -11.79
N LEU A 104 -6.04 -4.01 -11.83
CA LEU A 104 -4.81 -3.22 -11.68
C LEU A 104 -4.00 -3.60 -10.44
N THR A 105 -4.66 -3.68 -9.28
CA THR A 105 -3.97 -3.84 -8.01
C THR A 105 -3.60 -5.29 -7.72
N SER A 106 -4.46 -6.24 -8.07
CA SER A 106 -4.16 -7.67 -7.97
C SER A 106 -3.04 -8.08 -8.94
N ARG A 107 -3.10 -7.62 -10.20
CA ARG A 107 -2.05 -7.90 -11.20
C ARG A 107 -0.70 -7.29 -10.80
N ALA A 108 -0.68 -6.02 -10.40
CA ALA A 108 0.56 -5.38 -9.94
C ALA A 108 1.14 -6.06 -8.69
N MET A 109 0.30 -6.51 -7.75
CA MET A 109 0.75 -7.28 -6.59
C MET A 109 1.35 -8.62 -7.00
N SER A 110 0.74 -9.33 -7.96
CA SER A 110 1.29 -10.59 -8.49
C SER A 110 2.67 -10.40 -9.10
N VAL A 111 2.86 -9.34 -9.90
CA VAL A 111 4.17 -9.01 -10.50
C VAL A 111 5.20 -8.69 -9.41
N LEU A 112 4.83 -7.91 -8.40
CA LEU A 112 5.72 -7.59 -7.28
C LEU A 112 6.13 -8.84 -6.51
N LEU A 113 5.19 -9.71 -6.16
CA LEU A 113 5.48 -10.94 -5.41
C LEU A 113 6.40 -11.88 -6.20
N ASP A 114 6.23 -11.99 -7.52
CA ASP A 114 7.12 -12.76 -8.39
C ASP A 114 8.56 -12.21 -8.39
N VAL A 115 8.73 -10.90 -8.50
CA VAL A 115 10.04 -10.24 -8.40
C VAL A 115 10.65 -10.45 -7.03
N MET A 116 9.88 -10.27 -5.95
CA MET A 116 10.36 -10.51 -4.58
C MET A 116 10.81 -11.96 -4.40
N GLN A 117 10.01 -12.93 -4.84
CA GLN A 117 10.30 -14.36 -4.68
C GLN A 117 11.57 -14.76 -5.44
N SER A 118 11.72 -14.28 -6.67
CA SER A 118 12.89 -14.59 -7.51
C SER A 118 14.16 -13.83 -7.10
N SER A 119 14.02 -12.70 -6.40
CA SER A 119 15.14 -11.82 -6.03
C SER A 119 15.58 -11.93 -4.57
N THR A 120 15.00 -12.84 -3.78
CA THR A 120 15.30 -13.00 -2.35
C THR A 120 15.60 -14.44 -1.97
N THR A 121 16.45 -14.60 -0.96
CA THR A 121 16.60 -15.87 -0.23
C THR A 121 15.67 -15.85 1.00
N PRO A 122 15.38 -17.00 1.63
CA PRO A 122 14.60 -17.02 2.87
C PRO A 122 15.12 -16.09 3.98
N ALA A 123 16.43 -15.86 4.07
CA ALA A 123 17.05 -14.99 5.08
C ALA A 123 16.86 -13.49 4.80
N ASP A 124 16.64 -13.11 3.53
CA ASP A 124 16.66 -11.72 3.07
C ASP A 124 15.30 -11.22 2.57
N ARG A 125 14.22 -11.95 2.84
CA ARG A 125 12.87 -11.53 2.45
C ARG A 125 12.49 -10.21 3.12
N PRO A 126 12.08 -9.18 2.36
CA PRO A 126 11.74 -7.88 2.93
C PRO A 126 10.45 -7.95 3.73
N LYS A 127 10.21 -6.89 4.50
CA LYS A 127 8.90 -6.54 5.03
C LYS A 127 8.00 -6.00 3.91
N LEU A 128 6.73 -6.38 3.85
CA LEU A 128 5.74 -5.90 2.89
C LEU A 128 4.59 -5.20 3.62
N VAL A 129 4.40 -3.92 3.35
CA VAL A 129 3.17 -3.19 3.72
C VAL A 129 2.33 -2.99 2.47
N THR A 130 1.06 -3.38 2.52
CA THR A 130 0.15 -3.22 1.38
C THR A 130 -1.13 -2.50 1.77
N ILE A 131 -1.57 -1.54 0.94
CA ILE A 131 -2.81 -0.81 1.12
C ILE A 131 -3.94 -1.47 0.33
N THR A 132 -5.00 -1.85 1.02
CA THR A 132 -6.22 -2.41 0.43
C THR A 132 -7.41 -1.51 0.74
N SER A 133 -8.46 -2.01 1.38
CA SER A 133 -9.64 -1.24 1.77
C SER A 133 -10.33 -1.89 2.97
N ASN A 134 -10.98 -1.09 3.80
CA ASN A 134 -11.99 -1.60 4.73
C ASN A 134 -13.30 -1.92 3.95
N GLY A 135 -14.15 -2.79 4.50
CA GLY A 135 -15.42 -3.18 3.86
C GLY A 135 -15.30 -4.27 2.79
N LEU A 136 -14.20 -5.03 2.80
CA LEU A 136 -13.96 -6.16 1.88
C LEU A 136 -14.54 -7.49 2.39
N ASP A 137 -14.99 -7.56 3.64
CA ASP A 137 -15.66 -8.71 4.23
C ASP A 137 -17.15 -8.41 4.53
N ASP A 138 -17.99 -9.44 4.49
CA ASP A 138 -19.45 -9.33 4.66
C ASP A 138 -19.83 -8.65 5.98
N ARG A 139 -19.01 -8.87 7.02
CA ARG A 139 -19.22 -8.35 8.38
C ARG A 139 -19.00 -6.85 8.44
N THR A 140 -17.90 -6.33 7.90
CA THR A 140 -17.62 -4.88 7.82
C THR A 140 -18.57 -4.17 6.87
N HIS A 141 -18.97 -4.82 5.76
CA HIS A 141 -19.98 -4.28 4.85
C HIS A 141 -21.37 -4.14 5.53
N SER A 142 -21.73 -5.07 6.43
CA SER A 142 -22.99 -5.03 7.18
C SER A 142 -23.08 -3.87 8.19
N MET A 143 -21.94 -3.25 8.55
CA MET A 143 -21.88 -2.13 9.49
C MET A 143 -22.18 -0.76 8.86
N LEU A 144 -22.39 -0.68 7.53
CA LEU A 144 -22.75 0.57 6.83
C LEU A 144 -24.26 0.89 6.92
N PRO A 145 -24.68 2.17 6.94
CA PRO A 145 -26.09 2.55 6.87
C PRO A 145 -26.76 1.99 5.61
N MET A 146 -27.99 1.48 5.74
CA MET A 146 -28.69 0.67 4.72
C MET A 146 -28.65 1.25 3.28
N PRO A 147 -28.92 2.55 3.03
CA PRO A 147 -28.84 3.13 1.70
C PRO A 147 -27.41 3.23 1.16
N MET A 148 -26.44 3.52 2.04
CA MET A 148 -25.02 3.52 1.68
C MET A 148 -24.57 2.11 1.32
N ARG A 149 -25.01 1.07 2.04
CA ARG A 149 -24.64 -0.31 1.72
C ARG A 149 -25.02 -0.70 0.28
N LEU A 150 -26.23 -0.36 -0.16
CA LEU A 150 -26.69 -0.64 -1.54
C LEU A 150 -25.89 0.16 -2.58
N PHE A 151 -25.68 1.46 -2.34
CA PHE A 151 -24.93 2.32 -3.26
C PHE A 151 -23.44 1.95 -3.32
N TYR A 152 -22.78 1.74 -2.18
CA TYR A 152 -21.36 1.38 -2.10
C TYR A 152 -21.12 -0.04 -2.62
N GLY A 153 -21.99 -1.00 -2.29
CA GLY A 153 -21.91 -2.38 -2.78
C GLY A 153 -22.02 -2.46 -4.30
N TRP A 154 -22.77 -1.56 -4.93
CA TRP A 154 -22.83 -1.45 -6.40
C TRP A 154 -21.69 -0.59 -6.97
N ALA A 155 -21.46 0.61 -6.43
CA ALA A 155 -20.53 1.59 -6.98
C ALA A 155 -19.06 1.18 -6.81
N LEU A 156 -18.70 0.49 -5.73
CA LEU A 156 -17.31 0.10 -5.46
C LEU A 156 -17.04 -1.39 -5.69
N ARG A 157 -18.01 -2.12 -6.25
CA ARG A 157 -17.90 -3.58 -6.43
C ARG A 157 -16.62 -3.98 -7.15
N LEU A 158 -16.35 -3.42 -8.33
CA LEU A 158 -15.21 -3.80 -9.16
C LEU A 158 -13.86 -3.43 -8.49
N PRO A 159 -13.66 -2.21 -7.96
CA PRO A 159 -12.47 -1.91 -7.17
C PRO A 159 -12.29 -2.82 -5.94
N HIS A 160 -13.38 -3.19 -5.24
CA HIS A 160 -13.32 -4.08 -4.09
C HIS A 160 -12.95 -5.51 -4.49
N GLU A 161 -13.51 -6.02 -5.59
CA GLU A 161 -13.14 -7.34 -6.14
C GLU A 161 -11.63 -7.41 -6.43
N ASP A 162 -11.06 -6.39 -7.06
CA ASP A 162 -9.62 -6.31 -7.32
C ASP A 162 -8.78 -6.24 -6.02
N LYS A 163 -9.24 -5.48 -5.01
CA LYS A 163 -8.59 -5.44 -3.70
C LYS A 163 -8.69 -6.77 -2.93
N VAL A 164 -9.77 -7.50 -3.08
CA VAL A 164 -9.91 -8.86 -2.53
C VAL A 164 -8.91 -9.80 -3.20
N GLU A 165 -8.78 -9.75 -4.53
CA GLU A 165 -7.78 -10.55 -5.24
C GLU A 165 -6.34 -10.15 -4.88
N GLN A 166 -6.07 -8.86 -4.63
CA GLN A 166 -4.80 -8.38 -4.09
C GLN A 166 -4.47 -9.05 -2.74
N GLU A 167 -5.43 -9.13 -1.80
CA GLU A 167 -5.23 -9.81 -0.52
C GLU A 167 -5.08 -11.33 -0.66
N LYS A 168 -5.79 -11.95 -1.60
CA LYS A 168 -5.63 -13.38 -1.91
C LYS A 168 -4.22 -13.68 -2.42
N ASN A 169 -3.63 -12.81 -3.25
CA ASN A 169 -2.24 -12.97 -3.70
C ASN A 169 -1.27 -12.98 -2.51
N VAL A 170 -1.45 -12.07 -1.55
CA VAL A 170 -0.63 -12.01 -0.33
C VAL A 170 -0.87 -13.22 0.57
N THR A 171 -2.12 -13.67 0.69
CA THR A 171 -2.50 -14.85 1.48
C THR A 171 -1.87 -16.13 0.91
N ARG A 172 -1.85 -16.29 -0.41
CA ARG A 172 -1.13 -17.39 -1.10
C ARG A 172 0.37 -17.29 -0.90
N ALA A 173 0.96 -16.10 -1.06
CA ALA A 173 2.39 -15.91 -0.85
C ALA A 173 2.82 -16.30 0.58
N THR A 174 1.94 -16.11 1.56
CA THR A 174 2.19 -16.41 2.97
C THR A 174 1.75 -17.82 3.42
N GLY A 175 1.12 -18.60 2.55
CA GLY A 175 0.58 -19.92 2.90
C GLY A 175 -0.67 -19.87 3.80
N GLY A 176 -1.25 -18.68 4.01
CA GLY A 176 -2.43 -18.49 4.85
C GLY A 176 -3.72 -19.07 4.25
N ASP A 177 -3.68 -19.54 3.00
CA ASP A 177 -4.81 -20.21 2.34
C ASP A 177 -4.93 -21.70 2.69
N GLY A 178 -3.96 -22.26 3.42
CA GLY A 178 -3.89 -23.68 3.78
C GLY A 178 -3.64 -24.61 2.60
N ARG A 179 -3.33 -24.08 1.41
CA ARG A 179 -3.10 -24.84 0.18
C ARG A 179 -1.66 -24.77 -0.29
N SER A 180 -0.98 -23.66 0.00
CA SER A 180 0.41 -23.42 -0.35
C SER A 180 1.28 -23.40 0.90
N THR A 181 2.54 -23.83 0.79
CA THR A 181 3.49 -23.80 1.92
C THR A 181 3.90 -22.38 2.32
N GLY A 182 3.57 -21.38 1.50
CA GLY A 182 3.96 -19.98 1.70
C GLY A 182 5.46 -19.77 1.56
N TRP A 183 5.88 -18.88 0.66
CA TRP A 183 7.28 -18.50 0.60
C TRP A 183 7.53 -17.22 1.41
N LEU A 184 6.58 -16.33 1.59
CA LEU A 184 6.76 -15.11 2.37
C LEU A 184 6.32 -15.36 3.83
N PRO A 185 7.17 -15.15 4.86
CA PRO A 185 6.73 -15.28 6.24
C PRO A 185 5.56 -14.32 6.52
N ILE A 186 4.47 -14.81 7.12
CA ILE A 186 3.30 -13.96 7.42
C ILE A 186 3.69 -12.76 8.30
N GLN A 187 4.66 -12.94 9.21
CA GLN A 187 5.24 -11.91 10.09
C GLN A 187 5.93 -10.79 9.30
N ASN A 188 6.33 -11.03 8.05
CA ASN A 188 6.88 -10.02 7.16
C ASN A 188 5.78 -9.25 6.41
N VAL A 189 4.50 -9.46 6.68
CA VAL A 189 3.40 -8.79 5.99
C VAL A 189 2.59 -7.93 6.96
N THR A 190 2.23 -6.73 6.53
CA THR A 190 1.15 -5.92 7.13
C THR A 190 0.18 -5.49 6.05
N ILE A 191 -1.10 -5.83 6.22
CA ILE A 191 -2.18 -5.34 5.34
C ILE A 191 -2.84 -4.15 6.05
N VAL A 192 -2.93 -3.02 5.37
CA VAL A 192 -3.62 -1.83 5.88
C VAL A 192 -4.91 -1.65 5.10
N ARG A 193 -6.04 -1.62 5.81
CA ARG A 193 -7.40 -1.48 5.31
C ARG A 193 -7.98 -0.12 5.75
N PRO A 194 -7.71 0.97 5.04
CA PRO A 194 -8.24 2.28 5.41
C PRO A 194 -9.77 2.30 5.35
N ALA A 195 -10.41 3.07 6.23
CA ALA A 195 -11.76 3.54 6.03
C ALA A 195 -11.85 4.47 4.79
N PHE A 196 -13.03 5.02 4.50
CA PHE A 196 -13.21 5.83 3.28
C PHE A 196 -12.21 7.00 3.23
N LEU A 197 -11.40 7.01 2.18
CA LEU A 197 -10.27 7.93 2.08
C LEU A 197 -10.74 9.35 1.78
N THR A 198 -10.29 10.28 2.61
CA THR A 198 -10.47 11.73 2.40
C THR A 198 -9.13 12.43 2.21
N ASP A 199 -9.18 13.64 1.66
CA ASP A 199 -8.06 14.58 1.71
C ASP A 199 -8.16 15.45 2.96
N GLY A 200 -7.03 16.06 3.33
CA GLY A 200 -6.93 16.93 4.50
C GLY A 200 -5.68 16.67 5.33
N GLU A 201 -5.59 17.40 6.43
CA GLU A 201 -4.44 17.36 7.33
C GLU A 201 -4.27 15.98 8.02
N CYS A 202 -3.05 15.73 8.48
CA CYS A 202 -2.72 14.62 9.36
C CYS A 202 -3.20 14.94 10.78
N LYS A 203 -4.28 14.33 11.27
CA LYS A 203 -4.77 14.59 12.63
C LYS A 203 -3.79 14.09 13.69
N ALA A 204 -3.02 13.06 13.39
CA ALA A 204 -2.02 12.52 14.30
C ALA A 204 -0.86 13.49 14.62
N GLU A 205 -0.63 14.51 13.79
CA GLU A 205 0.32 15.58 14.09
C GLU A 205 -0.21 16.55 15.16
N LYS A 206 -1.53 16.63 15.32
CA LYS A 206 -2.18 17.56 16.26
C LYS A 206 -2.66 16.86 17.53
N LYS A 207 -2.86 15.54 17.49
CA LYS A 207 -3.45 14.74 18.58
C LYS A 207 -2.83 13.35 18.61
N VAL A 208 -2.48 12.87 19.80
CA VAL A 208 -1.89 11.53 20.03
C VAL A 208 -2.76 10.41 19.45
N ASP A 209 -4.08 10.52 19.61
CA ASP A 209 -5.08 9.59 19.05
C ASP A 209 -5.79 10.21 17.83
N GLY A 210 -5.01 10.71 16.87
CA GLY A 210 -5.53 11.31 15.64
C GLY A 210 -6.43 10.38 14.82
N TYR A 211 -6.23 9.06 14.93
CA TYR A 211 -7.02 8.00 14.30
C TYR A 211 -7.02 6.72 15.16
N ARG A 212 -7.98 5.83 14.92
CA ARG A 212 -8.09 4.51 15.55
C ARG A 212 -7.50 3.43 14.64
N VAL A 213 -6.94 2.40 15.26
CA VAL A 213 -6.40 1.21 14.56
C VAL A 213 -6.83 -0.06 15.29
N GLY A 214 -7.29 -1.06 14.55
CA GLY A 214 -7.72 -2.34 15.11
C GLY A 214 -7.85 -3.41 14.03
N ALA A 215 -7.81 -4.69 14.41
CA ALA A 215 -8.02 -5.80 13.46
C ALA A 215 -9.45 -5.75 12.89
N GLU A 216 -10.40 -5.39 13.76
CA GLU A 216 -11.77 -5.03 13.41
C GLU A 216 -12.08 -3.70 14.13
N LEU A 217 -12.70 -2.76 13.44
CA LEU A 217 -13.14 -1.50 14.02
C LEU A 217 -14.60 -1.23 13.67
N GLU A 218 -15.40 -0.97 14.70
CA GLU A 218 -16.77 -0.48 14.53
C GLU A 218 -16.80 1.04 14.44
N LYS A 219 -17.80 1.55 13.71
CA LYS A 219 -18.09 2.99 13.58
C LYS A 219 -16.90 3.81 13.05
N VAL A 220 -16.10 3.22 12.15
CA VAL A 220 -15.05 3.93 11.43
C VAL A 220 -15.49 4.25 10.01
N TRP A 221 -15.63 5.52 9.69
CA TRP A 221 -16.26 5.96 8.43
C TRP A 221 -15.24 6.48 7.43
N THR A 222 -14.33 7.32 7.89
CA THR A 222 -13.37 8.00 7.04
C THR A 222 -11.98 8.00 7.66
N VAL A 223 -10.98 8.28 6.82
CA VAL A 223 -9.61 8.53 7.25
C VAL A 223 -8.92 9.41 6.23
N SER A 224 -8.11 10.38 6.67
CA SER A 224 -7.32 11.16 5.73
C SER A 224 -6.18 10.33 5.16
N ARG A 225 -5.86 10.53 3.88
CA ARG A 225 -4.70 9.89 3.24
C ARG A 225 -3.39 10.21 3.95
N ALA A 226 -3.30 11.40 4.56
CA ALA A 226 -2.16 11.84 5.36
C ALA A 226 -2.02 11.00 6.66
N ASP A 227 -3.12 10.73 7.36
CA ASP A 227 -3.11 9.89 8.56
C ASP A 227 -2.78 8.42 8.25
N VAL A 228 -3.22 7.88 7.11
CA VAL A 228 -2.79 6.54 6.67
C VAL A 228 -1.28 6.52 6.40
N GLY A 229 -0.76 7.55 5.74
CA GLY A 229 0.69 7.69 5.52
C GLY A 229 1.48 7.77 6.82
N HIS A 230 0.98 8.55 7.78
CA HIS A 230 1.53 8.60 9.14
C HIS A 230 1.48 7.23 9.82
N PHE A 231 0.36 6.51 9.77
CA PHE A 231 0.25 5.18 10.38
C PHE A 231 1.31 4.22 9.84
N VAL A 232 1.48 4.18 8.52
CA VAL A 232 2.46 3.31 7.88
C VAL A 232 3.89 3.69 8.26
N ALA A 233 4.30 4.95 8.14
CA ALA A 233 5.68 5.36 8.37
C ALA A 233 6.06 5.46 9.86
N GLU A 234 5.20 6.09 10.67
CA GLU A 234 5.51 6.42 12.08
C GLU A 234 5.10 5.32 13.07
N LYS A 235 4.23 4.38 12.65
CA LYS A 235 3.81 3.27 13.52
C LYS A 235 4.26 1.91 12.96
N VAL A 236 3.82 1.55 11.75
CA VAL A 236 4.08 0.21 11.20
C VAL A 236 5.58 -0.03 10.96
N PHE A 237 6.25 0.87 10.24
CA PHE A 237 7.69 0.71 9.98
C PHE A 237 8.57 0.95 11.22
N ALA A 238 8.14 1.84 12.13
CA ALA A 238 8.85 2.12 13.37
C ALA A 238 8.81 0.97 14.39
N ASP A 239 7.69 0.23 14.48
CA ASP A 239 7.50 -0.88 15.42
C ASP A 239 6.90 -2.11 14.74
N TRP A 240 7.72 -2.74 13.88
CA TRP A 240 7.28 -3.90 13.11
C TRP A 240 6.81 -5.08 13.99
N GLY A 241 7.40 -5.26 15.17
CA GLY A 241 7.05 -6.36 16.08
C GLY A 241 5.59 -6.28 16.55
N LYS A 242 5.06 -5.07 16.70
CA LYS A 242 3.66 -4.83 17.07
C LYS A 242 2.68 -4.97 15.89
N TRP A 243 3.09 -4.49 14.72
CA TRP A 243 2.17 -4.29 13.58
C TRP A 243 2.25 -5.38 12.50
N GLY A 244 3.36 -6.11 12.39
CA GLY A 244 3.52 -7.21 11.42
C GLY A 244 2.63 -8.42 11.70
N GLY A 245 2.42 -9.26 10.69
CA GLY A 245 1.73 -10.54 10.81
C GLY A 245 0.23 -10.51 10.59
N LYS A 246 -0.39 -9.35 10.30
CA LYS A 246 -1.85 -9.21 10.29
C LYS A 246 -2.36 -8.05 9.45
N ALA A 247 -3.69 -7.98 9.32
CA ALA A 247 -4.42 -6.88 8.72
C ALA A 247 -4.91 -5.88 9.77
N TRP A 248 -4.93 -4.60 9.43
CA TRP A 248 -5.36 -3.51 10.30
C TRP A 248 -6.31 -2.56 9.60
N VAL A 249 -7.46 -2.32 10.22
CA VAL A 249 -8.37 -1.24 9.85
C VAL A 249 -7.88 0.07 10.48
N VAL A 250 -7.91 1.16 9.70
CA VAL A 250 -7.53 2.51 10.15
C VAL A 250 -8.64 3.50 9.84
N GLY A 251 -9.13 4.23 10.84
CA GLY A 251 -10.14 5.27 10.63
C GLY A 251 -10.55 6.05 11.88
N TYR A 252 -11.43 7.03 11.70
CA TYR A 252 -12.06 7.79 12.78
C TYR A 252 -13.39 7.15 13.18
#